data_AF-A0AAD9IKZ3-F1
#
_entry.id   AF-A0AAD9IKZ3-F1
#
_cell.length_a   1.000
_cell.length_b   1.000
_cell.length_c   1.000
_cell.angle_alpha   90.00
_cell.angle_beta   90.00
_cell.angle_gamma   90.00
#
_symmetry.space_group_name_H-M   'P 1'
#
loop_
_entity.id
_entity.type
_entity.pdbx_description
1 polymer ?
#
loop_
_entity_poly.entity_id
_entity_poly.type
_entity_poly.pdbx_seq_one_letter_code
_entity_poly.pdbx_strand_id
1 'polypeptide(L)'
;MPHFRLVATSPRARSITGPHGCDIVLGTEETRIGRGVSGPGAFLIPKDWVQISTRHCRVTGDERKGFKVFDSSTNGTFVDNVRVPKQGTADLPVGGKLRLSVLDPRNPQDVIEYRLERLDGPAPEPASAAPAAKSASKQKRPAPDATPGTAEPAAKRPIAEKEANVAPVPPRRAPSPAKTTSRQEEAAAKKAEEDRALDLAVVQAQLLAAQGQVRALEGELAAAVAEREARDAAVMAEREAREAAVVAEREAREAAVLAEREARDAAAAAEREARDAAAIAEREARDAAAAGWLKEVEGRLAEREAEVAKLRADLAAPPAPENDPKRLRAELEELGKAKAALAERLEARERELERKRGRMAELEARVGDLIGKVENAEKEVAEAQKGAQVAVSQAAEATRVAHEMRARSAADIEAERRRARDEVERARAEAEKAKKDAAEAVEAAAQEQAAQQVRLQQAQLEAEACQQYVLALQCGVSSLEVRSGVGGWGTKGDMLCLGCFAIFDCALKPRAL
;
A
#
# COMPACT_ATOMS: atom_id res chain seq x y z
N MET A 1 22.19 -2.25 -34.50
CA MET A 1 21.44 -2.82 -35.65
C MET A 1 20.01 -2.28 -35.56
N PRO A 2 19.18 -2.27 -36.60
CA PRO A 2 17.76 -1.93 -36.42
C PRO A 2 17.13 -2.95 -35.46
N HIS A 3 16.46 -2.46 -34.42
CA HIS A 3 15.78 -3.29 -33.43
C HIS A 3 14.28 -3.26 -33.74
N PHE A 4 13.66 -4.42 -33.82
CA PHE A 4 12.20 -4.52 -34.02
C PHE A 4 11.54 -4.71 -32.66
N ARG A 5 10.39 -4.07 -32.46
CA ARG A 5 9.59 -4.21 -31.25
C ARG A 5 8.11 -4.35 -31.57
N LEU A 6 7.41 -5.08 -30.72
CA LEU A 6 5.95 -5.11 -30.67
C LEU A 6 5.51 -4.02 -29.68
N VAL A 7 5.01 -2.90 -30.21
CA VAL A 7 4.58 -1.73 -29.44
C VAL A 7 3.17 -1.92 -28.91
N ALA A 8 2.95 -1.69 -27.62
CA ALA A 8 1.65 -1.89 -26.99
C ALA A 8 0.61 -0.85 -27.46
N THR A 9 -0.33 -1.28 -28.33
CA THR A 9 -1.36 -0.38 -28.89
C THR A 9 -2.59 -0.27 -27.98
N SER A 10 -3.01 -1.36 -27.34
CA SER A 10 -4.20 -1.35 -26.47
C SER A 10 -3.88 -0.93 -25.01
N PRO A 11 -4.84 -0.35 -24.27
CA PRO A 11 -4.64 -0.01 -22.86
C PRO A 11 -4.23 -1.20 -22.00
N ARG A 12 -4.78 -2.39 -22.30
CA ARG A 12 -4.45 -3.63 -21.61
C ARG A 12 -3.07 -4.17 -22.00
N ALA A 13 -2.60 -4.01 -23.24
CA ALA A 13 -1.21 -4.32 -23.56
C ALA A 13 -0.24 -3.39 -22.78
N ARG A 14 -0.61 -2.11 -22.62
CA ARG A 14 0.21 -1.11 -21.90
C ARG A 14 0.30 -1.32 -20.39
N SER A 15 -0.66 -2.03 -19.77
CA SER A 15 -0.60 -2.35 -18.34
C SER A 15 0.30 -3.54 -18.00
N ILE A 16 0.83 -4.26 -19.00
CA ILE A 16 1.85 -5.30 -18.78
C ILE A 16 3.22 -4.60 -18.65
N THR A 17 3.89 -4.76 -17.52
CA THR A 17 5.30 -4.34 -17.36
C THR A 17 6.23 -5.54 -17.44
N GLY A 18 6.95 -5.67 -18.56
CA GLY A 18 8.07 -6.59 -18.75
C GLY A 18 9.44 -5.92 -18.59
N PRO A 19 10.55 -6.63 -18.91
CA PRO A 19 11.92 -6.14 -18.73
C PRO A 19 12.27 -4.85 -19.51
N HIS A 20 11.50 -4.55 -20.56
CA HIS A 20 11.67 -3.38 -21.42
C HIS A 20 10.43 -2.46 -21.40
N GLY A 21 9.69 -2.45 -20.28
CA GLY A 21 8.40 -1.78 -20.18
C GLY A 21 7.28 -2.63 -20.79
N CYS A 22 6.29 -1.98 -21.42
CA CYS A 22 5.15 -2.68 -22.02
C CYS A 22 5.38 -3.14 -23.46
N ASP A 23 6.44 -2.68 -24.13
CA ASP A 23 6.83 -3.12 -25.46
C ASP A 23 7.62 -4.43 -25.40
N ILE A 24 7.43 -5.30 -26.39
CA ILE A 24 8.20 -6.55 -26.53
C ILE A 24 9.32 -6.32 -27.54
N VAL A 25 10.57 -6.25 -27.08
CA VAL A 25 11.75 -6.21 -27.95
C VAL A 25 11.94 -7.58 -28.60
N LEU A 26 11.96 -7.62 -29.94
CA LEU A 26 12.22 -8.85 -30.69
C LEU A 26 13.72 -9.05 -30.83
N GLY A 27 14.21 -10.18 -30.33
CA GLY A 27 15.61 -10.59 -30.51
C GLY A 27 15.88 -11.17 -31.91
N THR A 28 17.13 -11.54 -32.16
CA THR A 28 17.52 -12.38 -33.31
C THR A 28 17.09 -13.84 -33.17
N GLU A 29 16.66 -14.24 -31.96
CA GLU A 29 16.14 -15.56 -31.62
C GLU A 29 14.61 -15.56 -31.43
N GLU A 30 14.04 -16.75 -31.21
CA GLU A 30 12.62 -16.95 -30.96
C GLU A 30 12.14 -16.16 -29.72
N THR A 31 11.27 -15.17 -29.94
CA THR A 31 10.59 -14.44 -28.86
C THR A 31 9.32 -15.20 -28.48
N ARG A 32 9.22 -15.65 -27.21
CA ARG A 32 8.15 -16.52 -26.70
C ARG A 32 7.22 -15.74 -25.78
N ILE A 33 5.92 -15.81 -26.01
CA ILE A 33 4.92 -15.00 -25.31
C ILE A 33 3.92 -15.91 -24.59
N GLY A 34 3.64 -15.68 -23.30
CA GLY A 34 2.63 -16.45 -22.55
C GLY A 34 2.73 -16.33 -21.02
N ARG A 35 1.86 -17.02 -20.27
CA ARG A 35 1.82 -16.98 -18.79
C ARG A 35 2.88 -17.83 -18.07
N GLY A 36 3.60 -18.67 -18.80
CA GLY A 36 4.62 -19.57 -18.24
C GLY A 36 5.75 -19.85 -19.22
N VAL A 37 6.11 -18.84 -20.02
CA VAL A 37 7.34 -18.81 -20.81
C VAL A 37 8.51 -18.39 -19.91
N SER A 38 9.71 -18.89 -20.20
CA SER A 38 10.92 -18.59 -19.43
C SER A 38 12.17 -18.67 -20.31
N GLY A 39 13.28 -18.10 -19.81
CA GLY A 39 14.57 -18.03 -20.52
C GLY A 39 14.71 -16.79 -21.43
N PRO A 40 15.79 -16.71 -22.22
CA PRO A 40 16.00 -15.62 -23.17
C PRO A 40 14.83 -15.47 -24.15
N GLY A 41 14.51 -14.23 -24.53
CA GLY A 41 13.39 -13.93 -25.42
C GLY A 41 11.99 -14.23 -24.87
N ALA A 42 11.84 -14.54 -23.57
CA ALA A 42 10.54 -14.82 -22.97
C ALA A 42 9.85 -13.52 -22.48
N PHE A 43 8.65 -13.24 -23.00
CA PHE A 43 7.77 -12.19 -22.51
C PHE A 43 6.65 -12.79 -21.65
N LEU A 44 6.79 -12.63 -20.34
CA LEU A 44 5.89 -13.21 -19.34
C LEU A 44 4.64 -12.35 -19.16
N ILE A 45 3.47 -12.94 -19.43
CA ILE A 45 2.16 -12.32 -19.20
C ILE A 45 1.67 -12.70 -17.77
N PRO A 46 1.00 -11.78 -17.03
CA PRO A 46 0.51 -12.05 -15.67
C PRO A 46 -0.34 -13.33 -15.55
N LYS A 47 -0.16 -14.07 -14.44
CA LYS A 47 -0.73 -15.42 -14.27
C LYS A 47 -2.26 -15.43 -14.15
N ASP A 48 -2.82 -14.35 -13.61
CA ASP A 48 -4.23 -14.03 -13.45
C ASP A 48 -4.96 -13.84 -14.78
N TRP A 49 -4.26 -13.62 -15.89
CA TRP A 49 -4.86 -13.44 -17.21
C TRP A 49 -5.18 -14.80 -17.85
N VAL A 50 -6.11 -15.53 -17.22
CA VAL A 50 -6.46 -16.93 -17.51
C VAL A 50 -6.79 -17.20 -18.99
N GLN A 51 -7.23 -16.18 -19.72
CA GLN A 51 -7.58 -16.23 -21.15
C GLN A 51 -6.35 -16.34 -22.09
N ILE A 52 -5.14 -16.15 -21.57
CA ILE A 52 -3.88 -16.32 -22.31
C ILE A 52 -3.28 -17.69 -21.96
N SER A 53 -2.93 -18.50 -22.95
CA SER A 53 -2.29 -19.81 -22.69
C SER A 53 -0.89 -19.68 -22.07
N THR A 54 -0.46 -20.71 -21.32
CA THR A 54 0.86 -20.77 -20.66
C THR A 54 2.01 -20.55 -21.65
N ARG A 55 1.89 -21.15 -22.83
CA ARG A 55 2.67 -20.83 -24.04
C ARG A 55 1.65 -20.35 -25.06
N HIS A 56 1.61 -19.06 -25.36
CA HIS A 56 0.56 -18.47 -26.19
C HIS A 56 0.96 -18.47 -27.65
N CYS A 57 1.97 -17.69 -28.00
CA CYS A 57 2.56 -17.69 -29.33
C CYS A 57 4.07 -17.48 -29.25
N ARG A 58 4.72 -17.60 -30.40
CA ARG A 58 6.13 -17.24 -30.58
C ARG A 58 6.30 -16.46 -31.87
N VAL A 59 7.25 -15.54 -31.86
CA VAL A 59 7.62 -14.69 -33.00
C VAL A 59 9.06 -14.99 -33.37
N THR A 60 9.30 -15.35 -34.63
CA THR A 60 10.63 -15.65 -35.18
C THR A 60 10.83 -14.87 -36.46
N GLY A 61 11.96 -14.18 -36.63
CA GLY A 61 12.26 -13.48 -37.87
C GLY A 61 13.49 -12.60 -37.79
N ASP A 62 13.89 -12.08 -38.94
CA ASP A 62 14.85 -11.00 -39.09
C ASP A 62 14.36 -10.03 -40.19
N GLU A 63 15.09 -8.93 -40.38
CA GLU A 63 14.79 -7.92 -41.40
C GLU A 63 14.77 -8.48 -42.85
N ARG A 64 15.47 -9.59 -43.11
CA ARG A 64 15.64 -10.17 -44.45
C ARG A 64 14.58 -11.21 -44.80
N LYS A 65 14.08 -11.94 -43.80
CA LYS A 65 13.11 -13.04 -43.94
C LYS A 65 11.69 -12.63 -43.55
N GLY A 66 11.53 -11.46 -42.94
CA GLY A 66 10.28 -11.04 -42.30
C GLY A 66 10.05 -11.75 -40.97
N PHE A 67 9.07 -11.26 -40.22
CA PHE A 67 8.65 -11.85 -38.96
C PHE A 67 7.51 -12.84 -39.19
N LYS A 68 7.61 -14.01 -38.56
CA LYS A 68 6.58 -15.07 -38.58
C LYS A 68 6.07 -15.29 -37.17
N VAL A 69 4.75 -15.41 -37.05
CA VAL A 69 4.03 -15.68 -35.81
C VAL A 69 3.53 -17.11 -35.86
N PHE A 70 3.83 -17.89 -34.82
CA PHE A 70 3.34 -19.26 -34.65
C PHE A 70 2.42 -19.33 -33.43
N ASP A 71 1.19 -19.82 -33.63
CA ASP A 71 0.16 -19.90 -32.59
C ASP A 71 0.16 -21.26 -31.88
N SER A 72 0.37 -21.25 -30.56
CA SER A 72 0.27 -22.43 -29.70
C SER A 72 -0.88 -22.34 -28.70
N SER A 73 -1.74 -21.33 -28.82
CA SER A 73 -2.76 -21.00 -27.84
C SER A 73 -4.04 -21.84 -27.94
N THR A 74 -4.87 -21.72 -26.90
CA THR A 74 -6.22 -22.27 -26.86
C THR A 74 -7.21 -21.34 -27.57
N ASN A 75 -7.08 -20.03 -27.32
CA ASN A 75 -8.06 -19.00 -27.73
C ASN A 75 -7.75 -18.36 -29.10
N GLY A 76 -6.57 -18.61 -29.66
CA GLY A 76 -6.14 -18.13 -30.98
C GLY A 76 -5.29 -16.86 -30.91
N THR A 77 -4.21 -16.85 -31.69
CA THR A 77 -3.45 -15.65 -32.03
C THR A 77 -3.96 -15.08 -33.37
N PHE A 78 -3.91 -13.75 -33.54
CA PHE A 78 -4.38 -13.06 -34.74
C PHE A 78 -3.32 -12.09 -35.27
N VAL A 79 -3.15 -12.04 -36.59
CA VAL A 79 -2.33 -11.04 -37.29
C VAL A 79 -3.24 -10.26 -38.22
N ASP A 80 -3.28 -8.93 -38.09
CA ASP A 80 -4.15 -8.02 -38.85
C ASP A 80 -5.62 -8.49 -38.92
N ASN A 81 -6.14 -8.91 -37.75
CA ASN A 81 -7.45 -9.54 -37.53
C ASN A 81 -7.69 -10.91 -38.17
N VAL A 82 -6.76 -11.45 -38.97
CA VAL A 82 -6.80 -12.82 -39.49
C VAL A 82 -6.30 -13.78 -38.42
N ARG A 83 -7.04 -14.86 -38.16
CA ARG A 83 -6.62 -15.88 -37.18
C ARG A 83 -5.45 -16.68 -37.72
N VAL A 84 -4.37 -16.77 -36.94
CA VAL A 84 -3.25 -17.68 -37.25
C VAL A 84 -3.75 -19.12 -37.07
N PRO A 85 -3.54 -20.03 -38.04
CA PRO A 85 -3.92 -21.43 -37.87
C PRO A 85 -3.21 -22.04 -36.66
N LYS A 86 -3.93 -22.84 -35.87
CA LYS A 86 -3.39 -23.48 -34.66
C LYS A 86 -2.22 -24.40 -35.04
N GLN A 87 -1.06 -24.22 -34.39
CA GLN A 87 0.23 -24.84 -34.74
C GLN A 87 0.76 -24.52 -36.15
N GLY A 88 0.17 -23.54 -36.84
CA GLY A 88 0.67 -23.01 -38.11
C GLY A 88 1.45 -21.72 -37.94
N THR A 89 1.84 -21.12 -39.07
CA THR A 89 2.57 -19.84 -39.11
C THR A 89 1.83 -18.83 -39.97
N ALA A 90 1.87 -17.56 -39.57
CA ALA A 90 1.45 -16.42 -40.38
C ALA A 90 2.58 -15.37 -40.45
N ASP A 91 2.66 -14.64 -41.56
CA ASP A 91 3.59 -13.53 -41.72
C ASP A 91 3.06 -12.28 -40.99
N LEU A 92 3.93 -11.62 -40.22
CA LEU A 92 3.69 -10.37 -39.53
C LEU A 92 4.51 -9.26 -40.23
N PRO A 93 3.90 -8.46 -41.12
CA PRO A 93 4.59 -7.37 -41.79
C PRO A 93 4.95 -6.25 -40.81
N VAL A 94 5.95 -5.45 -41.14
CA VAL A 94 6.26 -4.22 -40.38
C VAL A 94 5.08 -3.27 -40.50
N GLY A 95 4.58 -2.76 -39.37
CA GLY A 95 3.33 -2.03 -39.23
C GLY A 95 2.09 -2.92 -38.93
N GLY A 96 2.21 -4.24 -39.09
CA GLY A 96 1.15 -5.21 -38.81
C GLY A 96 0.82 -5.36 -37.33
N LYS A 97 -0.42 -5.73 -37.04
CA LYS A 97 -0.99 -5.88 -35.70
C LYS A 97 -0.97 -7.33 -35.23
N LEU A 98 -0.36 -7.61 -34.10
CA LEU A 98 -0.41 -8.89 -33.40
C LEU A 98 -1.41 -8.80 -32.22
N ARG A 99 -2.44 -9.64 -32.23
CA ARG A 99 -3.44 -9.72 -31.15
C ARG A 99 -3.45 -11.11 -30.51
N LEU A 100 -3.34 -11.16 -29.17
CA LEU A 100 -3.17 -12.40 -28.39
C LEU A 100 -4.49 -13.01 -27.87
N SER A 101 -5.66 -12.49 -28.21
CA SER A 101 -6.94 -13.16 -27.97
C SER A 101 -8.07 -12.43 -28.69
N VAL A 102 -9.14 -13.14 -29.06
CA VAL A 102 -10.47 -12.49 -29.13
C VAL A 102 -11.09 -12.57 -27.76
N LEU A 103 -10.70 -11.63 -26.90
CA LEU A 103 -11.58 -11.25 -25.81
C LEU A 103 -12.75 -10.46 -26.40
N ASP A 104 -13.93 -10.64 -25.80
CA ASP A 104 -15.25 -10.33 -26.38
C ASP A 104 -15.17 -9.12 -27.33
N PRO A 105 -15.49 -9.26 -28.63
CA PRO A 105 -15.41 -8.14 -29.58
C PRO A 105 -16.30 -6.95 -29.19
N ARG A 106 -17.22 -7.12 -28.22
CA ARG A 106 -18.03 -6.06 -27.62
C ARG A 106 -17.28 -5.24 -26.56
N ASN A 107 -16.20 -5.77 -25.97
CA ASN A 107 -15.36 -5.05 -25.01
C ASN A 107 -13.94 -4.79 -25.57
N PRO A 108 -13.71 -3.65 -26.28
CA PRO A 108 -12.40 -3.32 -26.83
C PRO A 108 -11.30 -3.10 -25.77
N GLN A 109 -11.65 -2.95 -24.49
CA GLN A 109 -10.66 -2.80 -23.41
C GLN A 109 -9.95 -4.12 -23.06
N ASP A 110 -10.56 -5.27 -23.31
CA ASP A 110 -9.97 -6.58 -22.99
C ASP A 110 -9.01 -7.11 -24.06
N VAL A 111 -8.92 -6.44 -25.21
CA VAL A 111 -8.03 -6.84 -26.30
C VAL A 111 -6.57 -6.53 -25.92
N ILE A 112 -5.69 -7.52 -26.05
CA ILE A 112 -4.23 -7.33 -26.00
C ILE A 112 -3.73 -7.26 -27.44
N GLU A 113 -3.41 -6.05 -27.90
CA GLU A 113 -2.90 -5.77 -29.25
C GLU A 113 -1.53 -5.09 -29.17
N TYR A 114 -0.64 -5.53 -30.06
CA TYR A 114 0.65 -4.90 -30.32
C TYR A 114 0.79 -4.58 -31.82
N ARG A 115 1.61 -3.59 -32.16
CA ARG A 115 2.03 -3.31 -33.54
C ARG A 115 3.52 -3.61 -33.71
N LEU A 116 3.91 -4.31 -34.77
CA LEU A 116 5.32 -4.47 -35.12
C LEU A 116 5.87 -3.15 -35.67
N GLU A 117 6.82 -2.54 -34.97
CA GLU A 117 7.51 -1.33 -35.42
C GLU A 117 9.02 -1.56 -35.50
N ARG A 118 9.64 -0.92 -36.50
CA ARG A 118 11.10 -0.82 -36.63
C ARG A 118 11.58 0.38 -35.82
N LEU A 119 12.53 0.15 -34.91
CA LEU A 119 13.19 1.20 -34.16
C LEU A 119 14.52 1.55 -34.82
N ASP A 120 14.57 2.72 -35.48
CA ASP A 120 15.81 3.30 -35.99
C ASP A 120 16.51 4.09 -34.86
N GLY A 121 17.25 3.36 -34.03
CA GLY A 121 18.02 3.91 -32.91
C GLY A 121 18.92 2.87 -32.23
N PRO A 122 19.88 3.28 -31.38
CA PRO A 122 20.63 2.36 -30.54
C PRO A 122 19.67 1.63 -29.58
N ALA A 123 19.98 0.38 -29.25
CA ALA A 123 19.16 -0.41 -28.34
C ALA A 123 19.00 0.31 -26.99
N PRO A 124 17.78 0.39 -26.41
CA PRO A 124 17.63 0.84 -25.04
C PRO A 124 18.37 -0.15 -24.13
N GLU A 125 19.32 0.34 -23.34
CA GLU A 125 20.01 -0.49 -22.36
C GLU A 125 18.98 -1.13 -21.40
N PRO A 126 19.12 -2.42 -21.06
CA PRO A 126 18.21 -3.06 -20.12
C PRO A 126 18.31 -2.33 -18.78
N ALA A 127 17.16 -1.88 -18.26
CA ALA A 127 17.10 -1.14 -17.00
C ALA A 127 17.81 -1.94 -15.89
N SER A 128 18.89 -1.37 -15.34
CA SER A 128 19.79 -2.04 -14.42
C SER A 128 19.02 -2.71 -13.28
N ALA A 129 19.16 -4.03 -13.16
CA ALA A 129 18.48 -4.80 -12.14
C ALA A 129 18.84 -4.30 -10.73
N ALA A 130 17.83 -3.96 -9.93
CA ALA A 130 18.03 -3.60 -8.53
C ALA A 130 18.71 -4.76 -7.77
N PRO A 131 19.71 -4.48 -6.91
CA PRO A 131 20.52 -5.52 -6.30
C PRO A 131 19.68 -6.39 -5.34
N ALA A 132 19.71 -7.71 -5.57
CA ALA A 132 18.95 -8.66 -4.77
C ALA A 132 19.39 -8.67 -3.29
N ALA A 133 18.44 -8.45 -2.39
CA ALA A 133 18.66 -8.55 -0.95
C ALA A 133 19.05 -9.98 -0.55
N LYS A 134 20.25 -10.17 -0.02
CA LYS A 134 20.74 -11.47 0.45
C LYS A 134 20.07 -11.85 1.77
N SER A 135 19.34 -12.97 1.77
CA SER A 135 18.81 -13.60 2.98
C SER A 135 19.94 -14.09 3.89
N ALA A 136 20.07 -13.51 5.07
CA ALA A 136 21.05 -13.95 6.07
C ALA A 136 20.53 -15.14 6.88
N SER A 137 21.28 -16.24 6.88
CA SER A 137 20.95 -17.46 7.62
C SER A 137 21.77 -17.61 8.90
N LYS A 138 21.08 -17.86 10.03
CA LYS A 138 21.43 -18.91 11.01
C LYS A 138 22.79 -18.81 11.75
N GLN A 139 22.82 -18.06 12.86
CA GLN A 139 23.69 -18.30 14.04
C GLN A 139 22.85 -18.00 15.31
N LYS A 140 22.46 -19.01 16.10
CA LYS A 140 23.19 -19.65 17.23
C LYS A 140 23.37 -18.72 18.44
N ARG A 141 22.42 -18.80 19.39
CA ARG A 141 22.53 -18.26 20.77
C ARG A 141 23.71 -18.88 21.54
N PRO A 142 24.28 -18.12 22.49
CA PRO A 142 24.28 -18.59 23.89
C PRO A 142 23.61 -17.59 24.86
N ALA A 143 23.53 -17.96 26.13
CA ALA A 143 22.86 -17.26 27.23
C ALA A 143 23.79 -16.21 27.92
N PRO A 144 23.28 -15.35 28.82
CA PRO A 144 23.99 -14.16 29.30
C PRO A 144 24.75 -14.38 30.61
N ASP A 145 25.82 -13.60 30.84
CA ASP A 145 26.16 -13.10 32.18
C ASP A 145 27.15 -11.92 32.16
N ALA A 146 27.21 -11.20 33.28
CA ALA A 146 28.24 -10.21 33.70
C ALA A 146 28.44 -8.88 32.93
N THR A 147 27.97 -7.79 33.54
CA THR A 147 28.61 -6.45 33.58
C THR A 147 29.84 -6.45 34.53
N PRO A 148 30.64 -5.36 34.64
CA PRO A 148 30.81 -4.19 33.76
C PRO A 148 32.26 -3.99 33.27
N GLY A 149 32.48 -3.12 32.28
CA GLY A 149 33.83 -2.76 31.82
C GLY A 149 33.88 -1.41 31.10
N THR A 150 34.31 -0.37 31.79
CA THR A 150 34.48 0.98 31.25
C THR A 150 35.74 1.04 30.37
N ALA A 151 35.58 1.30 29.06
CA ALA A 151 36.72 1.62 28.20
C ALA A 151 36.34 2.53 27.02
N GLU A 152 37.16 3.56 26.82
CA GLU A 152 37.32 4.42 25.64
C GLU A 152 37.38 3.66 24.30
N PRO A 153 37.10 4.34 23.15
CA PRO A 153 38.23 4.93 22.42
C PRO A 153 38.01 6.30 21.77
N ALA A 154 39.11 7.04 21.67
CA ALA A 154 39.23 8.36 21.07
C ALA A 154 39.16 8.41 19.52
N ALA A 155 38.60 9.51 18.99
CA ALA A 155 38.95 10.08 17.68
C ALA A 155 38.64 11.60 17.68
N LYS A 156 39.61 12.46 18.03
CA LYS A 156 40.50 13.18 17.08
C LYS A 156 39.80 14.07 16.04
N ARG A 157 39.57 15.35 16.39
CA ARG A 157 39.83 16.55 15.55
C ARG A 157 39.44 17.86 16.27
N PRO A 158 40.40 18.75 16.57
CA PRO A 158 40.15 20.18 16.68
C PRO A 158 40.61 20.91 15.40
N ILE A 159 39.87 21.96 15.02
CA ILE A 159 40.31 22.93 14.01
C ILE A 159 41.19 23.97 14.72
N ALA A 160 42.25 24.41 14.04
CA ALA A 160 43.24 25.31 14.63
C ALA A 160 42.80 26.77 14.57
N GLU A 161 42.81 27.45 15.71
CA GLU A 161 43.02 28.90 15.78
C GLU A 161 44.33 29.20 16.52
N LYS A 162 44.90 30.35 16.19
CA LYS A 162 46.35 30.55 16.15
C LYS A 162 46.74 31.82 16.88
N GLU A 163 46.68 31.80 18.21
CA GLU A 163 47.13 32.94 19.02
C GLU A 163 48.63 32.85 19.33
N ALA A 164 49.31 33.98 19.14
CA ALA A 164 50.76 34.07 19.18
C ALA A 164 51.28 34.31 20.60
N ASN A 165 52.16 33.42 21.05
CA ASN A 165 52.95 33.57 22.26
C ASN A 165 53.89 34.78 22.15
N VAL A 166 53.69 35.81 22.99
CA VAL A 166 54.60 36.96 23.14
C VAL A 166 54.89 37.16 24.64
N ALA A 167 56.17 37.20 24.99
CA ALA A 167 56.64 37.18 26.37
C ALA A 167 56.41 38.52 27.12
N PRO A 168 56.21 38.49 28.45
CA PRO A 168 56.18 39.70 29.27
C PRO A 168 57.60 40.28 29.44
N VAL A 169 57.85 41.43 28.82
CA VAL A 169 59.06 42.23 29.00
C VAL A 169 58.89 43.13 30.24
N PRO A 170 59.87 43.22 31.17
CA PRO A 170 59.75 44.05 32.36
C PRO A 170 60.01 45.54 32.05
N PRO A 171 59.14 46.48 32.46
CA PRO A 171 59.43 47.91 32.35
C PRO A 171 60.39 48.38 33.45
N ARG A 172 61.19 49.39 33.09
CA ARG A 172 62.27 49.97 33.93
C ARG A 172 61.75 50.89 35.04
N ARG A 173 62.61 51.07 36.05
CA ARG A 173 62.48 52.06 37.14
C ARG A 173 62.48 53.53 36.69
N ALA A 174 61.93 54.35 37.60
CA ALA A 174 62.14 55.80 37.83
C ALA A 174 61.21 56.78 37.07
N PRO A 175 60.98 58.02 37.60
CA PRO A 175 61.42 58.62 38.87
C PRO A 175 60.27 59.12 39.79
N SER A 176 60.62 59.78 40.90
CA SER A 176 59.73 60.30 41.95
C SER A 176 58.72 61.37 41.51
N PRO A 177 57.57 61.53 42.21
CA PRO A 177 56.54 62.51 41.85
C PRO A 177 56.92 63.94 42.25
N ALA A 178 56.84 64.86 41.30
CA ALA A 178 56.87 66.30 41.56
C ALA A 178 55.44 66.78 41.90
N LYS A 179 55.30 67.56 42.98
CA LYS A 179 54.01 68.18 43.37
C LYS A 179 53.59 69.24 42.35
N THR A 180 52.63 68.96 41.46
CA THR A 180 51.88 70.02 40.76
C THR A 180 50.51 69.56 40.25
N THR A 181 49.48 70.32 40.63
CA THR A 181 48.13 70.39 40.03
C THR A 181 47.20 69.16 40.07
N SER A 182 46.38 69.09 41.13
CA SER A 182 45.13 68.29 41.20
C SER A 182 44.19 68.48 40.00
N ARG A 183 44.28 69.64 39.33
CA ARG A 183 43.49 70.00 38.14
C ARG A 183 43.72 69.09 36.93
N GLN A 184 44.85 68.37 36.85
CA GLN A 184 45.11 67.42 35.76
C GLN A 184 44.50 66.03 36.06
N GLU A 185 44.51 65.60 37.31
CA GLU A 185 43.87 64.35 37.74
C GLU A 185 42.34 64.46 37.63
N GLU A 186 41.76 65.60 38.01
CA GLU A 186 40.33 65.89 37.89
C GLU A 186 39.86 65.92 36.42
N ALA A 187 40.71 66.40 35.49
CA ALA A 187 40.45 66.38 34.05
C ALA A 187 40.56 64.95 33.46
N ALA A 188 41.52 64.15 33.93
CA ALA A 188 41.64 62.74 33.54
C ALA A 188 40.47 61.88 34.05
N ALA A 189 40.00 62.14 35.27
CA ALA A 189 38.83 61.48 35.86
C ALA A 189 37.56 61.77 35.04
N LYS A 190 37.29 63.04 34.69
CA LYS A 190 36.16 63.42 33.84
C LYS A 190 36.22 62.76 32.46
N LYS A 191 37.39 62.72 31.83
CA LYS A 191 37.54 62.04 30.55
C LYS A 191 37.25 60.54 30.68
N ALA A 192 37.72 59.88 31.74
CA ALA A 192 37.43 58.47 31.99
C ALA A 192 35.94 58.22 32.30
N GLU A 193 35.22 59.20 32.85
CA GLU A 193 33.76 59.16 33.05
C GLU A 193 33.01 59.33 31.71
N GLU A 194 33.45 60.24 30.84
CA GLU A 194 32.93 60.41 29.47
C GLU A 194 33.18 59.14 28.61
N ASP A 195 34.39 58.58 28.65
CA ASP A 195 34.74 57.34 27.94
C ASP A 195 33.86 56.16 28.43
N ARG A 196 33.64 56.03 29.75
CA ARG A 196 32.71 55.02 30.33
C ARG A 196 31.25 55.24 29.93
N ALA A 197 30.80 56.49 29.85
CA ALA A 197 29.45 56.82 29.40
C ALA A 197 29.25 56.46 27.91
N LEU A 198 30.30 56.64 27.10
CA LEU A 198 30.33 56.21 25.70
C LEU A 198 30.27 54.67 25.58
N ASP A 199 31.06 53.95 26.36
CA ASP A 199 31.05 52.48 26.40
C ASP A 199 29.67 51.94 26.83
N LEU A 200 29.06 52.53 27.86
CA LEU A 200 27.69 52.20 28.30
C LEU A 200 26.66 52.44 27.20
N ALA A 201 26.76 53.54 26.46
CA ALA A 201 25.88 53.83 25.32
C ALA A 201 26.07 52.82 24.18
N VAL A 202 27.30 52.39 23.90
CA VAL A 202 27.61 51.34 22.91
C VAL A 202 27.02 49.99 23.35
N VAL A 203 27.21 49.57 24.61
CA VAL A 203 26.63 48.32 25.14
C VAL A 203 25.10 48.37 25.12
N GLN A 204 24.49 49.52 25.47
CA GLN A 204 23.03 49.68 25.42
C GLN A 204 22.48 49.62 23.99
N ALA A 205 23.19 50.19 23.00
CA ALA A 205 22.85 50.07 21.59
C ALA A 205 22.99 48.62 21.08
N GLN A 206 24.05 47.90 21.49
CA GLN A 206 24.24 46.48 21.17
C GLN A 206 23.13 45.61 21.77
N LEU A 207 22.71 45.88 23.01
CA LEU A 207 21.61 45.16 23.66
C LEU A 207 20.28 45.37 22.92
N LEU A 208 19.97 46.61 22.51
CA LEU A 208 18.77 46.91 21.71
C LEU A 208 18.81 46.21 20.33
N ALA A 209 19.98 46.15 19.69
CA ALA A 209 20.16 45.42 18.44
C ALA A 209 19.95 43.90 18.63
N ALA A 210 20.52 43.32 19.69
CA ALA A 210 20.33 41.91 20.03
C ALA A 210 18.86 41.58 20.37
N GLN A 211 18.15 42.45 21.10
CA GLN A 211 16.71 42.30 21.34
C GLN A 211 15.89 42.37 20.04
N GLY A 212 16.29 43.21 19.09
CA GLY A 212 15.72 43.25 17.74
C GLY A 212 15.93 41.94 16.97
N GLN A 213 17.13 41.36 17.05
CA GLN A 213 17.45 40.07 16.43
C GLN A 213 16.65 38.91 17.07
N VAL A 214 16.54 38.86 18.39
CA VAL A 214 15.72 37.84 19.09
C VAL A 214 14.26 37.91 18.64
N ARG A 215 13.66 39.11 18.60
CA ARG A 215 12.27 39.28 18.12
C ARG A 215 12.09 38.89 16.65
N ALA A 216 13.09 39.11 15.80
CA ALA A 216 13.05 38.66 14.41
C ALA A 216 13.05 37.12 14.33
N LEU A 217 13.95 36.46 15.07
CA LEU A 217 14.03 35.00 15.14
C LEU A 217 12.77 34.36 15.77
N GLU A 218 12.17 35.00 16.78
CA GLU A 218 10.88 34.59 17.34
C GLU A 218 9.76 34.66 16.29
N GLY A 219 9.74 35.73 15.47
CA GLY A 219 8.80 35.88 14.35
C GLY A 219 9.00 34.83 13.25
N GLU A 220 10.25 34.56 12.86
CA GLU A 220 10.60 33.52 11.90
C GLU A 220 10.22 32.12 12.41
N LEU A 221 10.50 31.82 13.68
CA LEU A 221 10.12 30.55 14.31
C LEU A 221 8.60 30.39 14.38
N ALA A 222 7.86 31.43 14.76
CA ALA A 222 6.40 31.40 14.77
C ALA A 222 5.81 31.16 13.37
N ALA A 223 6.36 31.81 12.34
CA ALA A 223 5.97 31.58 10.96
C ALA A 223 6.27 30.16 10.48
N ALA A 224 7.45 29.61 10.82
CA ALA A 224 7.84 28.24 10.48
C ALA A 224 6.99 27.18 11.18
N VAL A 225 6.58 27.41 12.44
CA VAL A 225 5.63 26.55 13.16
C VAL A 225 4.25 26.60 12.51
N ALA A 226 3.72 27.80 12.22
CA ALA A 226 2.43 27.95 11.56
C ALA A 226 2.40 27.31 10.16
N GLU A 227 3.47 27.44 9.37
CA GLU A 227 3.59 26.76 8.08
C GLU A 227 3.60 25.23 8.25
N ARG A 228 4.32 24.72 9.25
CA ARG A 228 4.35 23.29 9.54
C ARG A 228 2.98 22.76 9.96
N GLU A 229 2.29 23.44 10.86
CA GLU A 229 0.93 23.06 11.29
C GLU A 229 -0.05 23.07 10.11
N ALA A 230 0.04 24.06 9.22
CA ALA A 230 -0.77 24.10 8.00
C ALA A 230 -0.46 22.93 7.04
N ARG A 231 0.82 22.55 6.89
CA ARG A 231 1.23 21.38 6.08
C ARG A 231 0.76 20.06 6.72
N ASP A 232 0.93 19.89 8.02
CA ASP A 232 0.51 18.69 8.74
C ASP A 232 -1.03 18.53 8.69
N ALA A 233 -1.78 19.63 8.82
CA ALA A 233 -3.24 19.65 8.62
C ALA A 233 -3.66 19.28 7.18
N ALA A 234 -2.97 19.81 6.17
CA ALA A 234 -3.24 19.48 4.77
C ALA A 234 -2.99 18.00 4.45
N VAL A 235 -1.90 17.42 4.98
CA VAL A 235 -1.59 15.98 4.84
C VAL A 235 -2.64 15.10 5.52
N MET A 236 -3.12 15.50 6.70
CA MET A 236 -4.21 14.78 7.37
C MET A 236 -5.52 14.84 6.59
N ALA A 237 -5.91 16.02 6.08
CA ALA A 237 -7.11 16.16 5.24
C ALA A 237 -7.01 15.37 3.93
N GLU A 238 -5.84 15.34 3.26
CA GLU A 238 -5.62 14.51 2.08
C GLU A 238 -5.74 13.01 2.41
N ARG A 239 -5.20 12.59 3.56
CA ARG A 239 -5.29 11.20 4.02
C ARG A 239 -6.73 10.79 4.31
N GLU A 240 -7.50 11.62 5.02
CA GLU A 240 -8.91 11.37 5.30
C GLU A 240 -9.74 11.29 4.01
N ALA A 241 -9.50 12.19 3.04
CA ALA A 241 -10.16 12.15 1.74
C ALA A 241 -9.83 10.85 0.95
N ARG A 242 -8.58 10.36 1.02
CA ARG A 242 -8.17 9.09 0.41
C ARG A 242 -8.81 7.89 1.11
N GLU A 243 -8.87 7.88 2.44
CA GLU A 243 -9.51 6.80 3.22
C GLU A 243 -11.02 6.75 2.94
N ALA A 244 -11.70 7.91 2.88
CA ALA A 244 -13.10 8.01 2.48
C ALA A 244 -13.35 7.50 1.03
N ALA A 245 -12.48 7.85 0.08
CA ALA A 245 -12.59 7.38 -1.30
C ALA A 245 -12.44 5.86 -1.43
N VAL A 246 -11.54 5.23 -0.66
CA VAL A 246 -11.36 3.77 -0.63
C VAL A 246 -12.57 3.06 -0.01
N VAL A 247 -13.19 3.65 1.02
CA VAL A 247 -14.45 3.13 1.60
C VAL A 247 -15.58 3.20 0.58
N ALA A 248 -15.77 4.35 -0.07
CA ALA A 248 -16.82 4.52 -1.10
C ALA A 248 -16.63 3.58 -2.30
N GLU A 249 -15.39 3.37 -2.77
CA GLU A 249 -15.09 2.40 -3.84
C GLU A 249 -15.43 0.96 -3.39
N ARG A 250 -15.12 0.62 -2.14
CA ARG A 250 -15.44 -0.70 -1.58
C ARG A 250 -16.94 -0.94 -1.48
N GLU A 251 -17.70 0.02 -0.94
CA GLU A 251 -19.16 -0.05 -0.84
C GLU A 251 -19.81 -0.17 -2.23
N ALA A 252 -19.35 0.60 -3.22
CA ALA A 252 -19.82 0.50 -4.60
C ALA A 252 -19.55 -0.89 -5.22
N ARG A 253 -18.39 -1.52 -4.92
CA ARG A 253 -18.07 -2.89 -5.35
C ARG A 253 -18.93 -3.93 -4.65
N GLU A 254 -19.16 -3.80 -3.35
CA GLU A 254 -20.01 -4.73 -2.58
C GLU A 254 -21.48 -4.66 -3.06
N ALA A 255 -22.00 -3.45 -3.33
CA ALA A 255 -23.32 -3.25 -3.93
C ALA A 255 -23.42 -3.85 -5.35
N ALA A 256 -22.40 -3.68 -6.19
CA ALA A 256 -22.38 -4.26 -7.54
C ALA A 256 -22.37 -5.81 -7.52
N VAL A 257 -21.63 -6.43 -6.60
CA VAL A 257 -21.63 -7.89 -6.42
C VAL A 257 -22.97 -8.41 -5.89
N LEU A 258 -23.65 -7.65 -5.02
CA LEU A 258 -24.99 -8.01 -4.55
C LEU A 258 -26.01 -7.98 -5.69
N ALA A 259 -26.03 -6.89 -6.48
CA ALA A 259 -26.92 -6.75 -7.64
C ALA A 259 -26.66 -7.84 -8.71
N GLU A 260 -25.40 -8.23 -8.94
CA GLU A 260 -25.08 -9.34 -9.86
C GLU A 260 -25.61 -10.69 -9.35
N ARG A 261 -25.59 -10.94 -8.03
CA ARG A 261 -26.16 -12.15 -7.42
C ARG A 261 -27.67 -12.17 -7.55
N GLU A 262 -28.36 -11.09 -7.19
CA GLU A 262 -29.81 -10.96 -7.31
C GLU A 262 -30.27 -11.16 -8.77
N ALA A 263 -29.54 -10.61 -9.74
CA ALA A 263 -29.82 -10.82 -11.16
C ALA A 263 -29.62 -12.28 -11.61
N ARG A 264 -28.61 -12.99 -11.09
CA ARG A 264 -28.38 -14.42 -11.36
C ARG A 264 -29.46 -15.30 -10.72
N ASP A 265 -29.86 -15.02 -9.49
CA ASP A 265 -30.89 -15.78 -8.78
C ASP A 265 -32.26 -15.59 -9.44
N ALA A 266 -32.59 -14.37 -9.87
CA ALA A 266 -33.79 -14.07 -10.67
C ALA A 266 -33.78 -14.81 -12.02
N ALA A 267 -32.64 -14.83 -12.73
CA ALA A 267 -32.51 -15.58 -13.98
C ALA A 267 -32.66 -17.09 -13.79
N ALA A 268 -32.09 -17.65 -12.71
CA ALA A 268 -32.22 -19.06 -12.37
C ALA A 268 -33.65 -19.45 -11.96
N ALA A 269 -34.40 -18.54 -11.30
CA ALA A 269 -35.82 -18.73 -11.01
C ALA A 269 -36.65 -18.77 -12.31
N ALA A 270 -36.47 -17.79 -13.19
CA ALA A 270 -37.16 -17.75 -14.49
C ALA A 270 -36.84 -18.98 -15.38
N GLU A 271 -35.60 -19.49 -15.34
CA GLU A 271 -35.22 -20.70 -16.07
C GLU A 271 -35.93 -21.96 -15.51
N ARG A 272 -36.17 -22.04 -14.20
CA ARG A 272 -36.94 -23.12 -13.57
C ARG A 272 -38.42 -23.03 -13.95
N GLU A 273 -39.03 -21.86 -13.82
CA GLU A 273 -40.43 -21.64 -14.23
C GLU A 273 -40.67 -21.99 -15.71
N ALA A 274 -39.73 -21.62 -16.59
CA ALA A 274 -39.79 -21.98 -18.01
C ALA A 274 -39.67 -23.50 -18.25
N ARG A 275 -38.82 -24.21 -17.49
CA ARG A 275 -38.72 -25.68 -17.55
C ARG A 275 -39.98 -26.36 -17.05
N ASP A 276 -40.54 -25.90 -15.94
CA ASP A 276 -41.76 -26.47 -15.35
C ASP A 276 -42.97 -26.26 -16.27
N ALA A 277 -43.11 -25.06 -16.84
CA ALA A 277 -44.13 -24.77 -17.86
C ALA A 277 -43.98 -25.66 -19.12
N ALA A 278 -42.75 -25.87 -19.60
CA ALA A 278 -42.50 -26.77 -20.73
C ALA A 278 -42.82 -28.24 -20.39
N ALA A 279 -42.52 -28.69 -19.17
CA ALA A 279 -42.83 -30.04 -18.71
C ALA A 279 -44.36 -30.27 -18.54
N ILE A 280 -45.11 -29.24 -18.15
CA ILE A 280 -46.58 -29.28 -18.13
C ILE A 280 -47.13 -29.37 -19.56
N ALA A 281 -46.68 -28.50 -20.46
CA ALA A 281 -47.13 -28.49 -21.85
C ALA A 281 -46.82 -29.81 -22.58
N GLU A 282 -45.67 -30.45 -22.29
CA GLU A 282 -45.36 -31.77 -22.85
C GLU A 282 -46.31 -32.87 -22.33
N ARG A 283 -46.71 -32.83 -21.04
CA ARG A 283 -47.70 -33.77 -20.49
C ARG A 283 -49.06 -33.57 -21.13
N GLU A 284 -49.55 -32.33 -21.21
CA GLU A 284 -50.82 -32.00 -21.86
C GLU A 284 -50.86 -32.45 -23.32
N ALA A 285 -49.75 -32.28 -24.07
CA ALA A 285 -49.63 -32.75 -25.44
C ALA A 285 -49.67 -34.30 -25.54
N ARG A 286 -49.05 -35.02 -24.60
CA ARG A 286 -49.09 -36.49 -24.53
C ARG A 286 -50.49 -36.99 -24.18
N ASP A 287 -51.16 -36.35 -23.22
CA ASP A 287 -52.51 -36.72 -22.80
C ASP A 287 -53.54 -36.46 -23.92
N ALA A 288 -53.40 -35.34 -24.64
CA ALA A 288 -54.20 -35.04 -25.82
C ALA A 288 -53.97 -36.07 -26.95
N ALA A 289 -52.72 -36.48 -27.19
CA ALA A 289 -52.40 -37.53 -28.16
C ALA A 289 -52.99 -38.90 -27.77
N ALA A 290 -52.92 -39.27 -26.49
CA ALA A 290 -53.52 -40.49 -25.96
C ALA A 290 -55.05 -40.49 -26.11
N ALA A 291 -55.71 -39.38 -25.81
CA ALA A 291 -57.15 -39.20 -26.01
C ALA A 291 -57.55 -39.26 -27.50
N GLY A 292 -56.71 -38.74 -28.41
CA GLY A 292 -56.90 -38.88 -29.85
C GLY A 292 -56.81 -40.33 -30.32
N TRP A 293 -55.80 -41.08 -29.83
CA TRP A 293 -55.63 -42.48 -30.17
C TRP A 293 -56.78 -43.37 -29.65
N LEU A 294 -57.28 -43.10 -28.43
CA LEU A 294 -58.45 -43.80 -27.89
C LEU A 294 -59.68 -43.65 -28.81
N LYS A 295 -59.98 -42.44 -29.29
CA LYS A 295 -61.08 -42.20 -30.24
C LYS A 295 -60.90 -42.92 -31.57
N GLU A 296 -59.67 -43.03 -32.09
CA GLU A 296 -59.38 -43.82 -33.29
C GLU A 296 -59.67 -45.31 -33.06
N VAL A 297 -59.26 -45.84 -31.90
CA VAL A 297 -59.50 -47.24 -31.53
C VAL A 297 -60.99 -47.52 -31.33
N GLU A 298 -61.73 -46.63 -30.68
CA GLU A 298 -63.20 -46.71 -30.53
C GLU A 298 -63.91 -46.71 -31.89
N GLY A 299 -63.55 -45.79 -32.80
CA GLY A 299 -64.10 -45.75 -34.15
C GLY A 299 -63.83 -47.04 -34.94
N ARG A 300 -62.60 -47.55 -34.86
CA ARG A 300 -62.20 -48.81 -35.51
C ARG A 300 -62.87 -50.04 -34.89
N LEU A 301 -63.22 -50.00 -33.60
CA LEU A 301 -64.01 -51.05 -32.95
C LEU A 301 -65.44 -51.02 -33.49
N ALA A 302 -66.08 -49.85 -33.54
CA ALA A 302 -67.43 -49.70 -34.08
C ALA A 302 -67.54 -50.14 -35.57
N GLU A 303 -66.54 -49.82 -36.40
CA GLU A 303 -66.46 -50.35 -37.78
C GLU A 303 -66.44 -51.88 -37.82
N ARG A 304 -65.67 -52.52 -36.92
CA ARG A 304 -65.55 -53.98 -36.86
C ARG A 304 -66.82 -54.64 -36.31
N GLU A 305 -67.48 -54.01 -35.35
CA GLU A 305 -68.78 -54.46 -34.84
C GLU A 305 -69.85 -54.39 -35.94
N ALA A 306 -69.86 -53.33 -36.76
CA ALA A 306 -70.76 -53.22 -37.92
C ALA A 306 -70.45 -54.28 -39.00
N GLU A 307 -69.17 -54.56 -39.27
CA GLU A 307 -68.74 -55.62 -40.19
C GLU A 307 -69.19 -57.02 -39.69
N VAL A 308 -69.02 -57.30 -38.40
CA VAL A 308 -69.49 -58.55 -37.76
C VAL A 308 -71.02 -58.64 -37.77
N ALA A 309 -71.74 -57.54 -37.53
CA ALA A 309 -73.20 -57.50 -37.60
C ALA A 309 -73.71 -57.81 -39.02
N LYS A 310 -73.06 -57.27 -40.04
CA LYS A 310 -73.37 -57.57 -41.45
C LYS A 310 -73.11 -59.05 -41.77
N LEU A 311 -71.93 -59.58 -41.42
CA LEU A 311 -71.60 -61.00 -41.65
C LEU A 311 -72.57 -61.95 -40.93
N ARG A 312 -73.07 -61.58 -39.75
CA ARG A 312 -74.14 -62.34 -39.06
C ARG A 312 -75.48 -62.29 -39.78
N ALA A 313 -75.84 -61.15 -40.36
CA ALA A 313 -77.07 -61.02 -41.16
C ALA A 313 -76.99 -61.84 -42.46
N ASP A 314 -75.85 -61.78 -43.15
CA ASP A 314 -75.58 -62.57 -44.37
C ASP A 314 -75.64 -64.09 -44.06
N LEU A 315 -75.18 -64.53 -42.88
CA LEU A 315 -75.25 -65.93 -42.43
C LEU A 315 -76.66 -66.37 -41.97
N ALA A 316 -77.53 -65.43 -41.60
CA ALA A 316 -78.89 -65.70 -41.13
C ALA A 316 -79.94 -65.71 -42.27
N ALA A 317 -79.55 -65.30 -43.48
CA ALA A 317 -80.40 -65.40 -44.66
C ALA A 317 -80.69 -66.88 -44.99
N PRO A 318 -81.95 -67.26 -45.31
CA PRO A 318 -82.27 -68.63 -45.66
C PRO A 318 -81.51 -69.05 -46.94
N PRO A 319 -80.90 -70.24 -47.00
CA PRO A 319 -80.13 -70.67 -48.16
C PRO A 319 -81.05 -70.77 -49.39
N ALA A 320 -80.68 -70.07 -50.46
CA ALA A 320 -81.37 -70.21 -51.74
C ALA A 320 -81.22 -71.65 -52.25
N PRO A 321 -82.32 -72.29 -52.72
CA PRO A 321 -82.32 -73.70 -53.09
C PRO A 321 -81.73 -73.91 -54.50
N GLU A 322 -80.41 -73.77 -54.64
CA GLU A 322 -79.72 -74.09 -55.90
C GLU A 322 -78.32 -74.68 -55.65
N ASN A 323 -78.32 -75.97 -55.31
CA ASN A 323 -77.11 -76.80 -55.27
C ASN A 323 -76.61 -77.09 -56.70
N ASP A 324 -76.01 -76.11 -57.37
CA ASP A 324 -75.07 -76.40 -58.46
C ASP A 324 -73.71 -76.74 -57.83
N PRO A 325 -73.26 -78.02 -57.84
CA PRO A 325 -72.01 -78.43 -57.22
C PRO A 325 -70.77 -77.79 -57.87
N LYS A 326 -70.89 -77.14 -59.05
CA LYS A 326 -69.81 -76.33 -59.62
C LYS A 326 -69.62 -75.00 -58.90
N ARG A 327 -70.72 -74.32 -58.53
CA ARG A 327 -70.67 -73.01 -57.86
C ARG A 327 -70.12 -73.13 -56.44
N LEU A 328 -70.60 -74.13 -55.67
CA LEU A 328 -70.07 -74.43 -54.34
C LEU A 328 -68.58 -74.82 -54.36
N ARG A 329 -68.10 -75.48 -55.43
CA ARG A 329 -66.66 -75.75 -55.62
C ARG A 329 -65.86 -74.48 -55.89
N ALA A 330 -66.37 -73.56 -56.71
CA ALA A 330 -65.72 -72.27 -56.95
C ALA A 330 -65.68 -71.39 -55.69
N GLU A 331 -66.76 -71.35 -54.92
CA GLU A 331 -66.82 -70.63 -53.64
C GLU A 331 -65.88 -71.26 -52.59
N LEU A 332 -65.75 -72.60 -52.54
CA LEU A 332 -64.72 -73.28 -51.74
C LEU A 332 -63.28 -72.97 -52.18
N GLU A 333 -63.05 -72.82 -53.49
CA GLU A 333 -61.73 -72.45 -54.02
C GLU A 333 -61.36 -71.01 -53.67
N GLU A 334 -62.30 -70.06 -53.81
CA GLU A 334 -62.10 -68.66 -53.39
C GLU A 334 -61.97 -68.50 -51.88
N LEU A 335 -62.76 -69.23 -51.07
CA LEU A 335 -62.56 -69.28 -49.62
C LEU A 335 -61.19 -69.91 -49.25
N GLY A 336 -60.71 -70.88 -50.04
CA GLY A 336 -59.36 -71.43 -49.93
C GLY A 336 -58.28 -70.38 -50.17
N LYS A 337 -58.40 -69.59 -51.25
CA LYS A 337 -57.48 -68.48 -51.57
C LYS A 337 -57.53 -67.37 -50.51
N ALA A 338 -58.72 -66.98 -50.07
CA ALA A 338 -58.92 -65.97 -49.03
C ALA A 338 -58.32 -66.42 -47.69
N LYS A 339 -58.47 -67.70 -47.32
CA LYS A 339 -57.85 -68.30 -46.13
C LYS A 339 -56.32 -68.31 -46.24
N ALA A 340 -55.76 -68.64 -47.41
CA ALA A 340 -54.32 -68.58 -47.66
C ALA A 340 -53.76 -67.15 -47.54
N ALA A 341 -54.44 -66.16 -48.14
CA ALA A 341 -54.06 -64.76 -48.06
C ALA A 341 -54.16 -64.17 -46.64
N LEU A 342 -55.12 -64.65 -45.82
CA LEU A 342 -55.21 -64.31 -44.40
C LEU A 342 -54.09 -64.96 -43.58
N ALA A 343 -53.71 -66.21 -43.88
CA ALA A 343 -52.58 -66.86 -43.23
C ALA A 343 -51.26 -66.11 -43.53
N GLU A 344 -50.99 -65.76 -44.78
CA GLU A 344 -49.81 -64.97 -45.17
C GLU A 344 -49.78 -63.59 -44.47
N ARG A 345 -50.92 -62.92 -44.35
CA ARG A 345 -51.06 -61.67 -43.59
C ARG A 345 -50.80 -61.82 -42.10
N LEU A 346 -51.19 -62.95 -41.49
CA LEU A 346 -50.90 -63.26 -40.10
C LEU A 346 -49.39 -63.50 -39.89
N GLU A 347 -48.75 -64.32 -40.72
CA GLU A 347 -47.29 -64.51 -40.65
C GLU A 347 -46.52 -63.19 -40.84
N ALA A 348 -46.98 -62.33 -41.77
CA ALA A 348 -46.37 -61.01 -41.97
C ALA A 348 -46.50 -60.11 -40.72
N ARG A 349 -47.66 -60.16 -40.04
CA ARG A 349 -47.92 -59.47 -38.76
C ARG A 349 -47.07 -60.01 -37.63
N GLU A 350 -46.89 -61.33 -37.54
CA GLU A 350 -46.03 -61.97 -36.53
C GLU A 350 -44.56 -61.57 -36.72
N ARG A 351 -44.05 -61.62 -37.96
CA ARG A 351 -42.71 -61.11 -38.31
C ARG A 351 -42.54 -59.62 -37.99
N GLU A 352 -43.60 -58.81 -38.12
CA GLU A 352 -43.57 -57.39 -37.73
C GLU A 352 -43.52 -57.21 -36.19
N LEU A 353 -44.32 -57.98 -35.44
CA LEU A 353 -44.33 -57.98 -33.98
C LEU A 353 -42.99 -58.45 -33.41
N GLU A 354 -42.36 -59.46 -34.01
CA GLU A 354 -41.05 -59.95 -33.60
C GLU A 354 -39.94 -58.91 -33.84
N ARG A 355 -39.95 -58.21 -34.98
CA ARG A 355 -39.07 -57.05 -35.21
C ARG A 355 -39.29 -55.93 -34.18
N LYS A 356 -40.54 -55.66 -33.79
CA LYS A 356 -40.86 -54.65 -32.76
C LYS A 356 -40.38 -55.09 -31.37
N ARG A 357 -40.54 -56.36 -31.01
CA ARG A 357 -39.98 -56.94 -29.77
C ARG A 357 -38.46 -56.84 -29.73
N GLY A 358 -37.78 -57.13 -30.85
CA GLY A 358 -36.33 -56.94 -30.97
C GLY A 358 -35.89 -55.49 -30.72
N ARG A 359 -36.58 -54.51 -31.32
CA ARG A 359 -36.32 -53.08 -31.08
C ARG A 359 -36.62 -52.65 -29.64
N MET A 360 -37.65 -53.20 -29.00
CA MET A 360 -37.93 -52.94 -27.59
C MET A 360 -36.79 -53.43 -26.70
N ALA A 361 -36.31 -54.66 -26.90
CA ALA A 361 -35.18 -55.22 -26.16
C ALA A 361 -33.87 -54.43 -26.37
N GLU A 362 -33.62 -53.93 -27.59
CA GLU A 362 -32.48 -53.04 -27.89
C GLU A 362 -32.59 -51.71 -27.13
N LEU A 363 -33.78 -51.11 -27.08
CA LEU A 363 -34.04 -49.88 -26.33
C LEU A 363 -33.92 -50.09 -24.81
N GLU A 364 -34.43 -51.21 -24.28
CA GLU A 364 -34.31 -51.59 -22.87
C GLU A 364 -32.84 -51.75 -22.46
N ALA A 365 -32.03 -52.45 -23.26
CA ALA A 365 -30.59 -52.57 -23.02
C ALA A 365 -29.89 -51.20 -23.03
N ARG A 366 -30.22 -50.34 -24.01
CA ARG A 366 -29.67 -48.99 -24.12
C ARG A 366 -30.11 -48.06 -22.98
N VAL A 367 -31.31 -48.24 -22.43
CA VAL A 367 -31.76 -47.54 -21.21
C VAL A 367 -30.95 -48.01 -20.00
N GLY A 368 -30.70 -49.32 -19.86
CA GLY A 368 -29.82 -49.85 -18.82
C GLY A 368 -28.40 -49.26 -18.86
N ASP A 369 -27.78 -49.21 -20.04
CA ASP A 369 -26.48 -48.58 -20.27
C ASP A 369 -26.47 -47.08 -19.89
N LEU A 370 -27.57 -46.36 -20.11
CA LEU A 370 -27.70 -44.95 -19.76
C LEU A 370 -27.86 -44.76 -18.25
N ILE A 371 -28.65 -45.61 -17.59
CA ILE A 371 -28.79 -45.59 -16.12
C ILE A 371 -27.42 -45.80 -15.45
N GLY A 372 -26.66 -46.82 -15.86
CA GLY A 372 -25.32 -47.07 -15.31
C GLY A 372 -24.33 -45.93 -15.55
N LYS A 373 -24.47 -45.17 -16.65
CA LYS A 373 -23.68 -43.94 -16.89
C LYS A 373 -24.09 -42.79 -15.99
N VAL A 374 -25.39 -42.62 -15.73
CA VAL A 374 -25.90 -41.60 -14.80
C VAL A 374 -25.44 -41.90 -13.37
N GLU A 375 -25.58 -43.14 -12.89
CA GLU A 375 -25.12 -43.53 -11.54
C GLU A 375 -23.61 -43.33 -11.33
N ASN A 376 -22.79 -43.54 -12.38
CA ASN A 376 -21.35 -43.27 -12.29
C ASN A 376 -21.04 -41.77 -12.30
N ALA A 377 -21.73 -40.98 -13.12
CA ALA A 377 -21.60 -39.52 -13.12
C ALA A 377 -22.05 -38.91 -11.78
N GLU A 378 -23.10 -39.45 -11.15
CA GLU A 378 -23.55 -39.03 -9.80
C GLU A 378 -22.49 -39.31 -8.73
N LYS A 379 -21.79 -40.47 -8.80
CA LYS A 379 -20.67 -40.78 -7.90
C LYS A 379 -19.50 -39.81 -8.11
N GLU A 380 -19.10 -39.55 -9.36
CA GLU A 380 -18.04 -38.59 -9.68
C GLU A 380 -18.38 -37.17 -9.18
N VAL A 381 -19.63 -36.72 -9.36
CA VAL A 381 -20.11 -35.43 -8.84
C VAL A 381 -20.11 -35.40 -7.31
N ALA A 382 -20.52 -36.48 -6.64
CA ALA A 382 -20.51 -36.55 -5.18
C ALA A 382 -19.09 -36.55 -4.60
N GLU A 383 -18.11 -37.18 -5.27
CA GLU A 383 -16.69 -37.11 -4.90
C GLU A 383 -16.10 -35.72 -5.15
N ALA A 384 -16.41 -35.09 -6.29
CA ALA A 384 -16.01 -33.73 -6.59
C ALA A 384 -16.59 -32.72 -5.58
N GLN A 385 -17.84 -32.88 -5.16
CA GLN A 385 -18.48 -32.06 -4.13
C GLN A 385 -17.79 -32.20 -2.77
N LYS A 386 -17.44 -33.43 -2.34
CA LYS A 386 -16.66 -33.66 -1.11
C LYS A 386 -15.28 -33.00 -1.19
N GLY A 387 -14.59 -33.14 -2.32
CA GLY A 387 -13.31 -32.48 -2.57
C GLY A 387 -13.40 -30.95 -2.48
N ALA A 388 -14.44 -30.37 -3.09
CA ALA A 388 -14.70 -28.94 -3.02
C ALA A 388 -15.02 -28.46 -1.59
N GLN A 389 -15.81 -29.23 -0.84
CA GLN A 389 -16.14 -28.91 0.56
C GLN A 389 -14.89 -28.89 1.47
N VAL A 390 -13.98 -29.84 1.28
CA VAL A 390 -12.67 -29.87 1.98
C VAL A 390 -11.77 -28.70 1.56
N ALA A 391 -11.74 -28.33 0.28
CA ALA A 391 -10.99 -27.17 -0.18
C ALA A 391 -11.54 -25.85 0.42
N VAL A 392 -12.86 -25.73 0.55
CA VAL A 392 -13.53 -24.57 1.17
C VAL A 392 -13.23 -24.49 2.67
N SER A 393 -13.26 -25.61 3.41
CA SER A 393 -12.92 -25.59 4.84
C SER A 393 -11.45 -25.24 5.09
N GLN A 394 -10.53 -25.79 4.29
CA GLN A 394 -9.10 -25.44 4.35
C GLN A 394 -8.86 -23.95 4.02
N ALA A 395 -9.56 -23.40 3.03
CA ALA A 395 -9.47 -21.98 2.69
C ALA A 395 -10.01 -21.08 3.82
N ALA A 396 -11.09 -21.49 4.49
CA ALA A 396 -11.64 -20.78 5.65
C ALA A 396 -10.67 -20.80 6.85
N GLU A 397 -10.05 -21.94 7.15
CA GLU A 397 -9.03 -22.06 8.20
C GLU A 397 -7.78 -21.22 7.89
N ALA A 398 -7.26 -21.28 6.65
CA ALA A 398 -6.14 -20.46 6.23
C ALA A 398 -6.45 -18.94 6.34
N THR A 399 -7.66 -18.55 6.00
CA THR A 399 -8.14 -17.16 6.15
C THR A 399 -8.21 -16.76 7.61
N ARG A 400 -8.75 -17.62 8.49
CA ARG A 400 -8.78 -17.39 9.94
C ARG A 400 -7.38 -17.22 10.53
N VAL A 401 -6.44 -18.11 10.20
CA VAL A 401 -5.04 -18.02 10.67
C VAL A 401 -4.39 -16.72 10.19
N ALA A 402 -4.63 -16.29 8.94
CA ALA A 402 -4.13 -15.02 8.42
C ALA A 402 -4.73 -13.81 9.17
N HIS A 403 -6.01 -13.85 9.56
CA HIS A 403 -6.62 -12.82 10.42
C HIS A 403 -6.02 -12.81 11.82
N GLU A 404 -5.82 -13.97 12.46
CA GLU A 404 -5.19 -14.07 13.78
C GLU A 404 -3.73 -13.55 13.76
N MET A 405 -2.96 -13.83 12.70
CA MET A 405 -1.62 -13.28 12.52
C MET A 405 -1.61 -11.75 12.33
N ARG A 406 -2.54 -11.22 11.53
CA ARG A 406 -2.69 -9.76 11.33
C ARG A 406 -3.09 -9.06 12.63
N ALA A 407 -3.99 -9.64 13.42
CA ALA A 407 -4.41 -9.10 14.70
C ALA A 407 -3.25 -9.02 15.72
N ARG A 408 -2.41 -10.08 15.79
CA ARG A 408 -1.19 -10.07 16.62
C ARG A 408 -0.22 -8.98 16.17
N SER A 409 0.09 -8.92 14.87
CA SER A 409 0.99 -7.91 14.32
C SER A 409 0.48 -6.47 14.54
N ALA A 410 -0.84 -6.25 14.51
CA ALA A 410 -1.42 -4.94 14.82
C ALA A 410 -1.24 -4.58 16.31
N ALA A 411 -1.50 -5.52 17.22
CA ALA A 411 -1.30 -5.34 18.65
C ALA A 411 0.17 -5.06 19.02
N ASP A 412 1.12 -5.75 18.36
CA ASP A 412 2.56 -5.50 18.53
C ASP A 412 2.94 -4.06 18.09
N ILE A 413 2.46 -3.62 16.93
CA ILE A 413 2.67 -2.24 16.42
C ILE A 413 2.05 -1.19 17.35
N GLU A 414 0.86 -1.46 17.91
CA GLU A 414 0.23 -0.57 18.89
C GLU A 414 1.00 -0.50 20.22
N ALA A 415 1.56 -1.63 20.67
CA ALA A 415 2.43 -1.67 21.84
C ALA A 415 3.74 -0.89 21.62
N GLU A 416 4.37 -1.02 20.45
CA GLU A 416 5.55 -0.21 20.07
C GLU A 416 5.20 1.29 20.00
N ARG A 417 4.09 1.66 19.35
CA ARG A 417 3.59 3.05 19.33
C ARG A 417 3.27 3.60 20.70
N ARG A 418 2.85 2.77 21.65
CA ARG A 418 2.68 3.18 23.05
C ARG A 418 4.03 3.45 23.72
N ARG A 419 4.98 2.51 23.64
CA ARG A 419 6.33 2.71 24.20
C ARG A 419 7.00 3.97 23.66
N ALA A 420 6.92 4.21 22.35
CA ALA A 420 7.48 5.41 21.72
C ALA A 420 6.82 6.71 22.22
N ARG A 421 5.51 6.71 22.51
CA ARG A 421 4.83 7.85 23.15
C ARG A 421 5.31 8.03 24.59
N ASP A 422 5.37 6.96 25.37
CA ASP A 422 5.84 6.98 26.77
C ASP A 422 7.32 7.42 26.87
N GLU A 423 8.14 7.19 25.82
CA GLU A 423 9.52 7.69 25.70
C GLU A 423 9.57 9.18 25.33
N VAL A 424 8.75 9.64 24.38
CA VAL A 424 8.66 11.07 24.02
C VAL A 424 8.13 11.91 25.18
N GLU A 425 7.18 11.40 25.97
CA GLU A 425 6.69 12.09 27.17
C GLU A 425 7.77 12.19 28.26
N ARG A 426 8.55 11.12 28.48
CA ARG A 426 9.70 11.16 29.40
C ARG A 426 10.76 12.16 28.95
N ALA A 427 11.15 12.14 27.67
CA ALA A 427 12.11 13.09 27.12
C ALA A 427 11.63 14.55 27.22
N ARG A 428 10.32 14.80 27.05
CA ARG A 428 9.72 16.12 27.28
C ARG A 428 9.77 16.54 28.75
N ALA A 429 9.47 15.63 29.68
CA ALA A 429 9.55 15.90 31.12
C ALA A 429 10.99 16.19 31.58
N GLU A 430 11.97 15.45 31.06
CA GLU A 430 13.40 15.69 31.29
C GLU A 430 13.85 17.04 30.71
N ALA A 431 13.42 17.39 29.50
CA ALA A 431 13.72 18.69 28.89
C ALA A 431 13.09 19.86 29.66
N GLU A 432 11.83 19.74 30.12
CA GLU A 432 11.19 20.75 30.96
C GLU A 432 11.85 20.89 32.34
N LYS A 433 12.34 19.78 32.92
CA LYS A 433 13.16 19.84 34.12
C LYS A 433 14.47 20.59 33.85
N ALA A 434 15.21 20.21 32.80
CA ALA A 434 16.47 20.85 32.45
C ALA A 434 16.31 22.36 32.15
N LYS A 435 15.19 22.80 31.57
CA LYS A 435 14.85 24.23 31.44
C LYS A 435 14.69 24.94 32.78
N LYS A 436 14.04 24.31 33.76
CA LYS A 436 13.89 24.87 35.12
C LYS A 436 15.23 24.94 35.84
N ASP A 437 15.98 23.84 35.85
CA ASP A 437 17.32 23.76 36.43
C ASP A 437 18.26 24.83 35.81
N ALA A 438 18.15 25.08 34.50
CA ALA A 438 18.90 26.14 33.81
C ALA A 438 18.41 27.56 34.14
N ALA A 439 17.10 27.78 34.29
CA ALA A 439 16.54 29.07 34.70
C ALA A 439 16.96 29.44 36.13
N GLU A 440 16.91 28.49 37.06
CA GLU A 440 17.41 28.63 38.44
C GLU A 440 18.91 28.94 38.46
N ALA A 441 19.72 28.28 37.62
CA ALA A 441 21.14 28.56 37.49
C ALA A 441 21.44 29.97 36.93
N VAL A 442 20.65 30.45 35.95
CA VAL A 442 20.75 31.82 35.42
C VAL A 442 20.36 32.85 36.48
N GLU A 443 19.32 32.60 37.27
CA GLU A 443 18.94 33.47 38.38
C GLU A 443 20.02 33.53 39.46
N ALA A 444 20.58 32.38 39.86
CA ALA A 444 21.67 32.31 40.82
C ALA A 444 22.93 33.07 40.33
N ALA A 445 23.29 32.93 39.05
CA ALA A 445 24.40 33.67 38.45
C ALA A 445 24.13 35.19 38.41
N ALA A 446 22.89 35.62 38.13
CA ALA A 446 22.51 37.02 38.17
C ALA A 446 22.56 37.60 39.60
N GLN A 447 22.12 36.83 40.61
CA GLN A 447 22.25 37.20 42.02
C GLN A 447 23.72 37.32 42.45
N GLU A 448 24.59 36.42 41.99
CA GLU A 448 26.03 36.51 42.26
C GLU A 448 26.65 37.76 41.60
N GLN A 449 26.34 38.03 40.33
CA GLN A 449 26.80 39.25 39.64
C GLN A 449 26.34 40.53 40.35
N ALA A 450 25.08 40.57 40.81
CA ALA A 450 24.57 41.70 41.60
C ALA A 450 25.35 41.85 42.94
N ALA A 451 25.63 40.74 43.63
CA ALA A 451 26.46 40.77 44.85
C ALA A 451 27.91 41.22 44.58
N GLN A 452 28.49 40.83 43.44
CA GLN A 452 29.81 41.30 43.01
C GLN A 452 29.80 42.81 42.70
N GLN A 453 28.77 43.33 42.03
CA GLN A 453 28.59 44.77 41.79
C GLN A 453 28.48 45.57 43.09
N VAL A 454 27.69 45.09 44.07
CA VAL A 454 27.58 45.75 45.40
C VAL A 454 28.93 45.79 46.13
N ARG A 455 29.71 44.70 46.10
CA ARG A 455 31.07 44.69 46.67
C ARG A 455 32.01 45.67 45.96
N LEU A 456 31.90 45.78 44.64
CA LEU A 456 32.71 46.70 43.84
C LEU A 456 32.34 48.17 44.14
N GLN A 457 31.06 48.49 44.30
CA GLN A 457 30.59 49.81 44.77
C GLN A 457 31.08 50.12 46.19
N GLN A 458 31.02 49.16 47.11
CA GLN A 458 31.57 49.33 48.47
C GLN A 458 33.08 49.61 48.45
N ALA A 459 33.85 48.85 47.67
CA ALA A 459 35.29 49.07 47.51
C ALA A 459 35.62 50.42 46.85
N GLN A 460 34.77 50.91 45.94
CA GLN A 460 34.89 52.26 45.38
C GLN A 460 34.66 53.35 46.45
N LEU A 461 33.60 53.23 47.25
CA LEU A 461 33.32 54.17 48.35
C LEU A 461 34.42 54.15 49.43
N GLU A 462 34.97 52.98 49.76
CA GLU A 462 36.11 52.84 50.67
C GLU A 462 37.37 53.50 50.08
N ALA A 463 37.65 53.30 48.79
CA ALA A 463 38.77 53.93 48.10
C ALA A 463 38.63 55.46 48.04
N GLU A 464 37.44 55.98 47.77
CA GLU A 464 37.12 57.41 47.81
C GLU A 464 37.28 58.00 49.23
N ALA A 465 36.80 57.30 50.26
CA ALA A 465 36.99 57.70 51.66
C ALA A 465 38.49 57.73 52.05
N CYS A 466 39.27 56.74 51.61
CA CYS A 466 40.72 56.75 51.78
C CYS A 466 41.40 57.90 51.04
N GLN A 467 40.98 58.21 49.80
CA GLN A 467 41.49 59.37 49.05
C GLN A 467 41.18 60.69 49.76
N GLN A 468 39.94 60.89 50.22
CA GLN A 468 39.54 62.06 50.99
C GLN A 468 40.35 62.19 52.30
N TYR A 469 40.61 61.08 52.99
CA TYR A 469 41.44 61.07 54.20
C TYR A 469 42.90 61.45 53.90
N VAL A 470 43.49 60.96 52.81
CA VAL A 470 44.84 61.34 52.36
C VAL A 470 44.90 62.83 51.99
N LEU A 471 43.90 63.36 51.28
CA LEU A 471 43.80 64.79 50.97
C LEU A 471 43.68 65.65 52.24
N ALA A 472 42.87 65.22 53.21
CA ALA A 472 42.74 65.91 54.50
C ALA A 472 44.06 65.94 55.27
N LEU A 473 44.83 64.85 55.28
CA LEU A 473 46.18 64.81 55.86
C LEU A 473 47.15 65.76 55.15
N GLN A 474 47.13 65.83 53.81
CA GLN A 474 47.99 66.76 53.05
C GLN A 474 47.66 68.24 53.34
N CYS A 475 46.38 68.58 53.50
CA CYS A 475 45.96 69.92 53.90
C CYS A 475 46.33 70.24 55.35
N GLY A 476 46.18 69.28 56.27
CA GLY A 476 46.53 69.44 57.69
C GLY A 476 48.02 69.72 57.92
N VAL A 477 48.92 69.05 57.19
CA VAL A 477 50.37 69.29 57.27
C VAL A 477 50.75 70.71 56.79
N SER A 478 49.94 71.32 55.92
CA SER A 478 50.17 72.68 55.40
C SER A 478 49.77 73.79 56.39
N SER A 479 49.21 73.44 57.56
CA SER A 479 48.68 74.39 58.56
C SER A 479 49.54 74.50 59.84
N LEU A 480 50.70 73.82 59.87
CA LEU A 480 51.54 73.66 61.06
C LEU A 480 52.87 74.45 61.01
N GLU A 481 53.10 75.25 59.97
CA GLU A 481 54.20 76.22 59.92
C GLU A 481 53.72 77.65 60.20
N VAL A 482 54.40 78.30 61.15
CA VAL A 482 54.35 79.74 61.50
C VAL A 482 53.04 80.26 62.12
N ARG A 483 52.94 80.14 63.46
CA ARG A 483 52.62 81.29 64.33
C ARG A 483 53.05 81.10 65.78
N SER A 484 54.32 81.39 66.07
CA SER A 484 54.75 81.80 67.41
C SER A 484 54.22 83.22 67.69
N GLY A 485 53.33 83.39 68.67
CA GLY A 485 52.61 84.66 68.87
C GLY A 485 51.91 84.80 70.22
N VAL A 486 52.71 85.01 71.27
CA VAL A 486 52.44 85.58 72.61
C VAL A 486 51.04 86.18 72.91
N GLY A 487 50.44 85.73 74.03
CA GLY A 487 49.44 86.46 74.84
C GLY A 487 47.95 86.22 74.50
N GLY A 488 47.00 86.17 75.44
CA GLY A 488 47.11 86.15 76.92
C GLY A 488 45.73 86.20 77.62
N TRP A 489 45.61 85.51 78.77
CA TRP A 489 44.71 85.75 79.93
C TRP A 489 43.18 85.97 79.75
N GLY A 490 42.37 85.14 80.43
CA GLY A 490 40.93 85.39 80.70
C GLY A 490 40.04 84.13 80.65
N THR A 491 40.15 83.15 81.57
CA THR A 491 39.41 82.99 82.85
C THR A 491 37.91 82.63 82.77
N LYS A 492 37.55 81.52 83.44
CA LYS A 492 36.20 80.96 83.76
C LYS A 492 35.42 80.35 82.57
N GLY A 493 34.82 79.15 82.69
CA GLY A 493 34.81 78.20 83.81
C GLY A 493 34.00 76.93 83.49
N ASP A 494 34.23 75.88 84.29
CA ASP A 494 33.47 74.61 84.42
C ASP A 494 33.54 73.60 83.24
N MET A 495 34.21 72.44 83.36
CA MET A 495 33.90 71.21 84.17
C MET A 495 32.75 70.37 83.57
N LEU A 496 32.78 69.04 83.38
CA LEU A 496 33.72 67.88 83.52
C LEU A 496 33.26 66.83 82.47
N CYS A 497 33.96 65.78 82.01
CA CYS A 497 35.31 65.18 82.19
C CYS A 497 35.73 64.63 80.79
N LEU A 498 36.97 64.30 80.40
CA LEU A 498 38.04 63.45 80.98
C LEU A 498 37.70 61.95 81.09
N GLY A 499 38.01 61.21 80.02
CA GLY A 499 37.97 59.74 79.92
C GLY A 499 38.98 59.25 78.88
N CYS A 500 40.18 58.93 79.36
CA CYS A 500 41.42 58.73 78.60
C CYS A 500 41.38 57.81 77.36
N PHE A 501 42.14 58.23 76.35
CA PHE A 501 43.15 57.43 75.63
C PHE A 501 43.08 55.89 75.81
N ALA A 502 42.62 55.20 74.75
CA ALA A 502 42.98 53.81 74.50
C ALA A 502 43.15 53.57 72.99
N ILE A 503 44.43 53.53 72.58
CA ILE A 503 45.00 52.69 71.53
C ILE A 503 44.28 52.69 70.16
N PHE A 504 44.98 53.27 69.18
CA PHE A 504 44.81 53.07 67.75
C PHE A 504 45.16 51.61 67.39
N ASP A 505 44.30 50.65 67.72
CA ASP A 505 44.53 49.24 67.39
C ASP A 505 43.98 48.94 65.99
N CYS A 506 44.86 49.11 65.00
CA CYS A 506 44.56 48.85 63.59
C CYS A 506 44.53 47.33 63.33
N ALA A 507 43.51 46.67 63.90
CA ALA A 507 43.31 45.24 63.81
C ALA A 507 42.81 44.83 62.43
N LEU A 508 43.73 44.83 61.46
CA LEU A 508 43.63 44.06 60.21
C LEU A 508 43.52 42.57 60.54
N LYS A 509 42.31 42.12 60.90
CA LYS A 509 41.95 40.71 60.95
C LYS A 509 41.69 40.24 59.52
N PRO A 510 42.52 39.36 58.94
CA PRO A 510 42.11 38.67 57.73
C PRO A 510 40.91 37.79 58.08
N ARG A 511 39.75 38.11 57.50
CA ARG A 511 38.62 37.18 57.48
C ARG A 511 39.02 36.04 56.55
N ALA A 512 39.40 34.91 57.13
CA ALA A 512 39.54 33.68 56.38
C ALA A 512 38.19 33.33 55.72
N LEU A 513 38.27 33.01 54.43
CA LEU A 513 37.28 32.25 53.67
C LEU A 513 37.95 30.91 53.34
#